data_AF-A0AA88RN05-F1
#
_entry.id   AF-A0AA88RN05-F1
#
_cell.length_a   1.000
_cell.length_b   1.000
_cell.length_c   1.000
_cell.angle_alpha   90.00
_cell.angle_beta   90.00
_cell.angle_gamma   90.00
#
_symmetry.space_group_name_H-M   'P 1'
#
loop_
_entity.id
_entity.type
_entity.pdbx_description
1 polymer ?
#
loop_
_entity_poly.entity_id
_entity_poly.type
_entity_poly.pdbx_seq_one_letter_code
_entity_poly.pdbx_strand_id
1 'polypeptide(L)'
;MNGNDYVEDDQKRSYYVSSQNNWAYSCSGIFSSETANSNDSVKNTTYDFSNDVYVTARLCPVSLKYYGFCLRQGSYTVTLHFAEIVYSEPEDHSILSERSGFIFIIVSFHYCKHYYGTLVQDDRVLENFNPKAAAGAAKKVVIRSFNASVKQDHTLRIHLYRAGKGSVFNPPATNGPLISAISVVTP
;
A
#
# COMPACT_ATOMS: atom_id res chain seq x y z
N MET A 1 -2.56 -11.18 20.67
CA MET A 1 -3.35 -10.03 20.20
C MET A 1 -4.33 -10.61 19.20
N ASN A 2 -5.63 -10.56 19.47
CA ASN A 2 -6.63 -10.91 18.46
C ASN A 2 -6.48 -9.86 17.37
N GLY A 3 -6.14 -10.24 16.14
CA GLY A 3 -5.64 -9.37 15.07
C GLY A 3 -6.62 -8.33 14.50
N ASN A 4 -7.35 -7.63 15.35
CA ASN A 4 -8.34 -6.61 15.04
C ASN A 4 -7.97 -5.22 15.60
N ASP A 5 -6.87 -5.09 16.34
CA ASP A 5 -6.39 -3.80 16.83
C ASP A 5 -5.49 -3.15 15.76
N TYR A 6 -5.99 -2.09 15.12
CA TYR A 6 -5.25 -1.29 14.15
C TYR A 6 -4.66 -0.04 14.83
N VAL A 7 -3.45 0.35 14.42
CA VAL A 7 -2.83 1.62 14.80
C VAL A 7 -2.94 2.56 13.61
N GLU A 8 -3.42 3.77 13.85
CA GLU A 8 -3.61 4.76 12.79
C GLU A 8 -2.27 5.20 12.16
N ASP A 9 -2.34 5.42 10.84
CA ASP A 9 -1.25 5.97 10.05
C ASP A 9 -1.64 7.36 9.51
N ASP A 10 -1.80 8.31 10.42
CA ASP A 10 -2.31 9.67 10.18
C ASP A 10 -1.20 10.70 9.87
N GLN A 11 0.05 10.24 9.82
CA GLN A 11 1.22 11.11 9.73
C GLN A 11 1.35 11.73 8.34
N LYS A 12 1.57 13.05 8.30
CA LYS A 12 1.67 13.84 7.05
C LYS A 12 3.09 13.95 6.50
N ARG A 13 4.01 13.12 7.01
CA ARG A 13 5.42 13.11 6.62
C ARG A 13 5.67 12.05 5.55
N SER A 14 6.71 12.25 4.75
CA SER A 14 7.18 11.26 3.77
C SER A 14 7.77 10.03 4.42
N TYR A 15 8.05 10.04 5.72
CA TYR A 15 8.42 8.87 6.49
C TYR A 15 7.99 9.05 7.94
N TYR A 16 7.82 7.93 8.64
CA TYR A 16 7.49 7.89 10.06
C TYR A 16 8.02 6.62 10.69
N VAL A 17 8.40 6.71 11.96
CA VAL A 17 8.72 5.58 12.81
C VAL A 17 7.78 5.63 14.00
N SER A 18 7.10 4.52 14.27
CA SER A 18 6.19 4.38 15.41
C SER A 18 6.90 4.66 16.73
N SER A 19 6.16 5.21 17.70
CA SER A 19 6.69 5.48 19.04
C SER A 19 7.18 4.23 19.78
N GLN A 20 6.63 3.07 19.45
CA GLN A 20 7.03 1.77 19.97
C GLN A 20 8.22 1.15 19.22
N ASN A 21 8.71 1.80 18.15
CA ASN A 21 9.76 1.31 17.26
C ASN A 21 9.51 -0.09 16.67
N ASN A 22 8.24 -0.51 16.60
CA ASN A 22 7.83 -1.83 16.09
C ASN A 22 7.39 -1.78 14.63
N TRP A 23 7.10 -0.59 14.09
CA TRP A 23 6.88 -0.39 12.67
C TRP A 23 7.30 1.00 12.18
N ALA A 24 7.47 1.14 10.86
CA ALA A 24 7.74 2.40 10.18
C ALA A 24 7.21 2.37 8.74
N TYR A 25 7.11 3.54 8.12
CA TYR A 25 6.87 3.65 6.69
C TYR A 25 7.76 4.70 6.02
N SER A 26 7.94 4.55 4.71
CA SER A 26 8.49 5.58 3.83
C SER A 26 7.67 5.69 2.54
N CYS A 27 7.34 6.91 2.18
CA CYS A 27 6.59 7.34 1.02
C CYS A 27 7.50 8.17 0.12
N SER A 28 7.59 7.82 -1.16
CA SER A 28 8.54 8.44 -2.08
C SER A 28 7.96 8.68 -3.46
N GLY A 29 8.54 9.66 -4.15
CA GLY A 29 8.13 10.13 -5.46
C GLY A 29 7.62 11.57 -5.42
N ILE A 30 7.19 12.07 -6.57
CA ILE A 30 6.63 13.42 -6.74
C ILE A 30 5.29 13.24 -7.45
N PHE A 31 4.24 13.88 -6.94
CA PHE A 31 2.96 13.91 -7.65
C PHE A 31 3.10 14.79 -8.89
N SER A 32 2.53 14.36 -10.02
CA SER A 32 2.68 15.06 -11.30
C SER A 32 1.75 16.28 -11.43
N SER A 33 1.03 16.65 -10.37
CA SER A 33 0.13 17.80 -10.34
C SER A 33 0.82 19.00 -9.70
N GLU A 34 0.68 20.17 -10.32
CA GLU A 34 1.05 21.46 -9.70
C GLU A 34 0.24 21.78 -8.43
N THR A 35 -0.90 21.11 -8.24
CA THR A 35 -1.79 21.31 -7.08
C THR A 35 -1.61 20.27 -5.97
N ALA A 36 -0.87 19.18 -6.22
CA ALA A 36 -0.70 18.11 -5.25
C ALA A 36 0.48 18.40 -4.31
N ASN A 37 0.26 18.30 -3.01
CA ASN A 37 1.28 18.55 -1.99
C ASN A 37 1.47 17.33 -1.06
N SER A 38 2.42 17.39 -0.13
CA SER A 38 2.63 16.31 0.84
C SER A 38 1.44 16.06 1.79
N ASN A 39 0.50 17.01 1.90
CA ASN A 39 -0.76 16.80 2.63
C ASN A 39 -1.69 15.82 1.91
N ASP A 40 -1.48 15.52 0.62
CA ASP A 40 -2.27 14.55 -0.14
C ASP A 40 -1.91 13.09 0.17
N SER A 41 -0.91 12.84 1.01
CA SER A 41 -0.47 11.48 1.32
C SER A 41 -1.44 10.70 2.18
N VAL A 42 -2.39 11.35 2.86
CA VAL A 42 -3.48 10.69 3.58
C VAL A 42 -4.79 11.18 2.97
N LYS A 43 -5.58 10.24 2.44
CA LYS A 43 -6.88 10.50 1.80
C LYS A 43 -7.98 10.03 2.72
N ASN A 44 -9.02 10.85 2.84
CA ASN A 44 -10.18 10.57 3.65
C ASN A 44 -11.41 10.43 2.75
N THR A 45 -12.37 9.63 3.19
CA THR A 45 -13.65 9.48 2.52
C THR A 45 -14.80 9.82 3.46
N THR A 46 -15.93 10.23 2.86
CA THR A 46 -17.22 10.33 3.54
C THR A 46 -18.10 9.10 3.29
N TYR A 47 -17.60 8.11 2.54
CA TYR A 47 -18.34 6.89 2.27
C TYR A 47 -18.41 6.01 3.51
N ASP A 48 -19.59 5.44 3.72
CA ASP A 48 -19.83 4.47 4.78
C ASP A 48 -19.36 3.09 4.34
N PHE A 49 -18.18 2.69 4.81
CA PHE A 49 -17.62 1.35 4.61
C PHE A 49 -17.94 0.40 5.76
N SER A 50 -18.84 0.76 6.68
CA SER A 50 -19.19 0.03 7.93
C SER A 50 -18.05 -0.20 8.93
N ASN A 51 -16.80 0.09 8.56
CA ASN A 51 -15.61 -0.09 9.38
C ASN A 51 -14.65 1.09 9.20
N ASP A 52 -14.17 1.62 10.32
CA ASP A 52 -13.37 2.85 10.40
C ASP A 52 -12.01 2.72 9.68
N VAL A 53 -11.45 1.51 9.56
CA VAL A 53 -10.16 1.29 8.88
C VAL A 53 -10.18 1.61 7.38
N TYR A 54 -11.36 1.78 6.79
CA TYR A 54 -11.51 2.13 5.36
C TYR A 54 -11.87 3.60 5.13
N VAL A 55 -12.01 4.39 6.20
CA VAL A 55 -12.30 5.83 6.11
C VAL A 55 -11.08 6.60 5.59
N THR A 56 -9.88 6.10 5.90
CA THR A 56 -8.62 6.70 5.49
C THR A 56 -7.77 5.74 4.65
N ALA A 57 -6.96 6.28 3.75
CA ALA A 57 -5.96 5.52 3.02
C ALA A 57 -4.70 6.36 2.77
N ARG A 58 -3.53 5.72 2.84
CA ARG A 58 -2.26 6.34 2.48
C ARG A 58 -2.03 6.23 0.98
N LEU A 59 -1.75 7.37 0.35
CA LEU A 59 -1.41 7.50 -1.06
C LEU A 59 0.03 7.99 -1.19
N CYS A 60 0.85 7.24 -1.92
CA CYS A 60 2.20 7.68 -2.27
C CYS A 60 2.34 7.91 -3.76
N PRO A 61 3.18 8.87 -4.20
CA PRO A 61 3.30 9.17 -5.62
C PRO A 61 3.85 8.01 -6.44
N VAL A 62 4.89 7.32 -5.94
CA VAL A 62 5.59 6.27 -6.72
C VAL A 62 5.78 5.00 -5.90
N SER A 63 6.24 5.14 -4.66
CA SER A 63 6.67 4.02 -3.83
C SER A 63 6.23 4.22 -2.39
N LEU A 64 5.64 3.19 -1.80
CA LEU A 64 5.29 3.11 -0.40
C LEU A 64 5.91 1.84 0.19
N LYS A 65 6.72 2.00 1.23
CA LYS A 65 7.33 0.89 1.96
C LYS A 65 6.87 0.93 3.40
N TYR A 66 6.42 -0.21 3.90
CA TYR A 66 6.21 -0.45 5.33
C TYR A 66 7.25 -1.42 5.85
N TYR A 67 7.58 -1.23 7.12
CA TYR A 67 8.57 -2.01 7.85
C TYR A 67 7.93 -2.47 9.15
N GLY A 68 7.93 -3.77 9.42
CA GLY A 68 7.66 -4.34 10.74
C GLY A 68 8.98 -4.80 11.36
N PHE A 69 9.27 -4.34 12.58
CA PHE A 69 10.51 -4.63 13.30
C PHE A 69 10.28 -5.58 14.47
N CYS A 70 11.37 -6.15 14.98
CA CYS A 70 11.37 -7.02 16.16
C CYS A 70 10.43 -8.24 16.03
N LEU A 71 10.18 -8.70 14.80
CA LEU A 71 9.34 -9.87 14.56
C LEU A 71 10.13 -11.15 14.83
N ARG A 72 9.45 -12.16 15.37
CA ARG A 72 10.06 -13.48 15.57
C ARG A 72 10.29 -14.13 14.22
N GLN A 73 11.32 -14.96 14.13
CA GLN A 73 11.53 -15.75 12.91
C GLN A 73 10.36 -16.72 12.75
N GLY A 74 9.78 -16.76 11.55
CA GLY A 74 8.58 -17.57 11.32
C GLY A 74 7.80 -17.15 10.09
N SER A 75 6.71 -17.88 9.85
CA SER A 75 5.74 -17.56 8.81
C SER A 75 4.67 -16.64 9.37
N TYR A 76 4.23 -15.70 8.56
CA TYR A 76 3.21 -14.72 8.86
C TYR A 76 2.22 -14.63 7.71
N THR A 77 0.95 -14.41 8.03
CA THR A 77 -0.06 -14.00 7.07
C THR A 77 -0.13 -12.48 7.07
N VAL A 78 0.19 -11.89 5.92
CA VAL A 78 0.09 -10.46 5.67
C VAL A 78 -1.16 -10.19 4.86
N THR A 79 -2.08 -9.41 5.41
CA THR A 79 -3.31 -9.02 4.72
C THR A 79 -3.25 -7.54 4.37
N LEU A 80 -3.44 -7.24 3.09
CA LEU A 80 -3.49 -5.90 2.54
C LEU A 80 -4.95 -5.54 2.22
N HIS A 81 -5.38 -4.38 2.69
CA HIS A 81 -6.71 -3.86 2.46
C HIS A 81 -6.66 -2.62 1.57
N PHE A 82 -7.36 -2.69 0.44
CA PHE A 82 -7.47 -1.61 -0.53
C PHE A 82 -8.91 -1.12 -0.57
N ALA A 83 -9.17 0.10 -0.11
CA ALA A 83 -10.43 0.78 -0.38
C ALA A 83 -10.21 1.84 -1.46
N GLU A 84 -10.93 1.71 -2.58
CA GLU A 84 -10.89 2.70 -3.66
C GLU A 84 -11.73 3.91 -3.25
N ILE A 85 -11.08 4.89 -2.60
CA ILE A 85 -11.73 6.09 -2.07
C ILE A 85 -11.39 7.37 -2.85
N VAL A 86 -10.36 7.33 -3.68
CA VAL A 86 -9.89 8.49 -4.46
C VAL A 86 -10.57 8.54 -5.83
N TYR A 87 -10.72 7.39 -6.49
CA TYR A 87 -11.26 7.29 -7.86
C TYR A 87 -12.66 6.65 -7.85
N SER A 88 -13.60 7.29 -7.16
CA SER A 88 -14.89 6.68 -6.81
C SER A 88 -16.04 7.02 -7.75
N GLU A 89 -15.88 8.01 -8.63
CA GLU A 89 -16.97 8.45 -9.49
C GLU A 89 -16.97 7.72 -10.84
N PRO A 90 -18.15 7.45 -11.44
CA PRO A 90 -18.24 6.81 -12.76
C PRO A 90 -17.61 7.66 -13.88
N GLU A 91 -17.64 8.98 -13.70
CA GLU A 91 -17.08 9.98 -14.61
C GLU A 91 -15.55 10.10 -14.49
N ASP A 92 -14.95 9.49 -13.47
CA ASP A 92 -13.51 9.22 -13.48
C ASP A 92 -13.28 8.22 -14.61
N HIS A 93 -12.94 8.71 -15.82
CA HIS A 93 -12.75 7.99 -17.09
C HIS A 93 -11.86 6.73 -17.06
N SER A 94 -11.36 6.36 -15.89
CA SER A 94 -10.77 5.07 -15.51
C SER A 94 -11.65 3.82 -15.76
N ILE A 95 -12.98 3.93 -15.94
CA ILE A 95 -13.86 2.76 -16.11
C ILE A 95 -14.20 2.47 -17.59
N LEU A 96 -14.12 3.46 -18.50
CA LEU A 96 -14.74 3.38 -19.84
C LEU A 96 -13.76 3.32 -21.02
N SER A 97 -12.48 2.99 -20.82
CA SER A 97 -11.62 2.68 -21.97
C SER A 97 -10.88 1.38 -21.77
N GLU A 98 -10.77 0.59 -22.84
CA GLU A 98 -9.90 -0.61 -22.96
C GLU A 98 -8.41 -0.31 -22.67
N ARG A 99 -8.06 0.95 -22.35
CA ARG A 99 -6.82 1.42 -21.72
C ARG A 99 -6.95 1.54 -20.19
N SER A 100 -7.58 0.58 -19.51
CA SER A 100 -7.80 0.57 -18.04
C SER A 100 -6.55 0.20 -17.22
N GLY A 101 -5.45 0.95 -17.38
CA GLY A 101 -4.18 0.66 -16.68
C GLY A 101 -3.60 1.89 -16.03
N PHE A 102 -3.81 2.08 -14.72
CA PHE A 102 -3.21 3.25 -14.05
C PHE A 102 -2.61 3.01 -12.67
N ILE A 103 -2.99 1.95 -11.96
CA ILE A 103 -2.32 1.58 -10.71
C ILE A 103 -2.05 0.09 -10.78
N PHE A 104 -0.80 -0.23 -11.10
CA PHE A 104 -0.25 -1.56 -11.02
C PHE A 104 0.68 -1.59 -9.82
N ILE A 105 0.20 -2.19 -8.74
CA ILE A 105 0.99 -2.34 -7.53
C ILE A 105 1.77 -3.63 -7.66
N ILE A 106 3.10 -3.51 -7.61
CA ILE A 106 3.93 -4.66 -7.29
C ILE A 106 4.06 -4.71 -5.76
N VAL A 107 3.73 -5.86 -5.17
CA VAL A 107 3.92 -6.14 -3.76
C VAL A 107 5.09 -7.09 -3.62
N SER A 108 6.14 -6.64 -2.93
CA SER A 108 7.33 -7.43 -2.66
C SER A 108 7.59 -7.56 -1.16
N PHE A 109 7.87 -8.77 -0.70
CA PHE A 109 8.45 -9.00 0.62
C PHE A 109 9.95 -9.13 0.52
N HIS A 110 10.68 -8.35 1.33
CA HIS A 110 12.15 -8.37 1.32
C HIS A 110 12.69 -8.91 2.63
N TYR A 111 13.61 -9.87 2.55
CA TYR A 111 14.44 -10.31 3.67
C TYR A 111 15.92 -10.08 3.35
N CYS A 112 16.71 -9.68 4.35
CA CYS A 112 18.14 -9.51 4.19
C CYS A 112 18.86 -10.85 4.47
N LYS A 113 19.53 -11.41 3.46
CA LYS A 113 20.43 -12.55 3.65
C LYS A 113 21.86 -12.03 3.82
N HIS A 114 22.42 -12.15 5.02
CA HIS A 114 23.76 -11.64 5.31
C HIS A 114 24.81 -12.75 5.10
N TYR A 115 25.51 -12.74 3.96
CA TYR A 115 26.80 -13.45 3.79
C TYR A 115 27.64 -12.67 2.76
N TYR A 116 28.54 -11.80 3.23
CA TYR A 116 29.61 -11.15 2.44
C TYR A 116 29.22 -10.37 1.16
N GLY A 117 28.02 -9.81 1.12
CA GLY A 117 27.53 -8.96 0.03
C GLY A 117 26.01 -8.95 0.06
N THR A 118 25.39 -7.77 0.06
CA THR A 118 23.95 -7.61 0.29
C THR A 118 23.15 -8.15 -0.90
N LEU A 119 22.72 -9.41 -0.82
CA LEU A 119 21.69 -9.96 -1.71
C LEU A 119 20.35 -9.79 -1.00
N VAL A 120 19.62 -8.74 -1.39
CA VAL A 120 18.21 -8.58 -1.03
C VAL A 120 17.41 -9.46 -1.98
N GLN A 121 16.66 -10.44 -1.44
CA GLN A 121 15.77 -11.26 -2.24
C GLN A 121 14.34 -10.78 -2.04
N ASP A 122 13.69 -10.48 -3.17
CA ASP A 122 12.33 -9.95 -3.23
C ASP A 122 11.38 -11.04 -3.69
N ASP A 123 10.48 -11.45 -2.82
CA ASP A 123 9.35 -12.30 -3.23
C ASP A 123 8.26 -11.39 -3.77
N ARG A 124 8.19 -11.27 -5.10
CA ARG A 124 7.08 -10.59 -5.78
C ARG A 124 5.84 -11.47 -5.69
N VAL A 125 4.87 -11.03 -4.90
CA VAL A 125 3.64 -11.81 -4.63
C VAL A 125 2.43 -11.32 -5.42
N LEU A 126 2.52 -10.11 -5.96
CA LEU A 126 1.45 -9.49 -6.73
C LEU A 126 2.09 -8.58 -7.76
N GLU A 127 1.77 -8.78 -9.04
CA GLU A 127 2.22 -7.91 -10.13
C GLU A 127 1.02 -7.45 -10.94
N ASN A 128 1.10 -6.22 -11.48
CA ASN A 128 0.04 -5.65 -12.31
C ASN A 128 -1.37 -5.72 -11.68
N PHE A 129 -1.45 -5.52 -10.36
CA PHE A 129 -2.73 -5.50 -9.66
C PHE A 129 -3.37 -4.12 -9.66
N ASN A 130 -4.61 -4.06 -10.16
CA ASN A 130 -5.50 -2.91 -10.10
C ASN A 130 -6.63 -3.18 -9.09
N PRO A 131 -6.59 -2.57 -7.89
CA PRO A 131 -7.63 -2.77 -6.87
C PRO A 131 -9.03 -2.39 -7.37
N LYS A 132 -9.18 -1.28 -8.11
CA LYS A 132 -10.46 -0.84 -8.66
C LYS A 132 -11.06 -1.86 -9.63
N ALA A 133 -10.24 -2.42 -10.52
CA ALA A 133 -10.68 -3.49 -11.41
C ALA A 133 -11.07 -4.76 -10.63
N ALA A 134 -10.29 -5.11 -9.61
CA ALA A 134 -10.57 -6.28 -8.76
C ALA A 134 -11.84 -6.13 -7.91
N ALA A 135 -12.21 -4.90 -7.55
CA ALA A 135 -13.46 -4.59 -6.84
C ALA A 135 -14.71 -4.77 -7.73
N GLY A 136 -14.57 -4.59 -9.05
CA GLY A 136 -15.67 -4.65 -10.02
C GLY A 136 -16.72 -3.55 -9.89
N ALA A 137 -16.61 -2.65 -8.91
CA ALA A 137 -17.44 -1.47 -8.71
C ALA A 137 -16.69 -0.45 -7.84
N ALA A 138 -17.09 0.83 -7.92
CA ALA A 138 -16.61 1.84 -6.99
C ALA A 138 -17.06 1.55 -5.55
N LYS A 139 -16.36 2.14 -4.56
CA LYS A 139 -16.74 2.10 -3.14
C LYS A 139 -16.79 0.66 -2.58
N LYS A 140 -15.86 -0.18 -3.02
CA LYS A 140 -15.68 -1.54 -2.49
C LYS A 140 -14.27 -1.73 -1.96
N VAL A 141 -14.19 -2.55 -0.91
CA VAL A 141 -12.92 -2.97 -0.32
C VAL A 141 -12.43 -4.23 -1.03
N VAL A 142 -11.14 -4.25 -1.37
CA VAL A 142 -10.46 -5.44 -1.87
C VAL A 142 -9.42 -5.88 -0.84
N ILE A 143 -9.52 -7.13 -0.42
CA ILE A 143 -8.62 -7.73 0.56
C ILE A 143 -7.76 -8.80 -0.15
N ARG A 144 -6.47 -8.80 0.13
CA ARG A 144 -5.51 -9.81 -0.37
C ARG A 144 -4.59 -10.26 0.75
N SER A 145 -4.50 -11.57 0.95
CA SER A 145 -3.62 -12.18 1.95
C SER A 145 -2.48 -12.91 1.28
N PHE A 146 -1.29 -12.78 1.85
CA PHE A 146 -0.05 -13.39 1.38
C PHE A 146 0.69 -14.02 2.54
N ASN A 147 1.39 -15.11 2.29
CA ASN A 147 2.32 -15.67 3.26
C ASN A 147 3.67 -14.99 3.10
N ALA A 148 4.23 -14.50 4.20
CA ALA A 148 5.55 -13.92 4.27
C ALA A 148 6.39 -14.64 5.34
N SER A 149 7.70 -14.73 5.13
CA SER A 149 8.63 -15.31 6.10
C SER A 149 9.55 -14.24 6.67
N VAL A 150 9.56 -14.09 7.98
CA VAL A 150 10.55 -13.26 8.68
C VAL A 150 11.79 -14.10 8.95
N LYS A 151 12.96 -13.57 8.58
CA LYS A 151 14.27 -14.22 8.71
C LYS A 151 15.09 -13.59 9.84
N GLN A 152 16.40 -13.84 9.84
CA GLN A 152 17.34 -13.47 10.91
C GLN A 152 17.48 -11.97 11.13
N ASP A 153 17.08 -11.14 10.17
CA ASP A 153 17.07 -9.68 10.32
C ASP A 153 15.83 -9.16 11.07
N HIS A 154 14.94 -10.05 11.52
CA HIS A 154 13.77 -9.75 12.36
C HIS A 154 12.87 -8.64 11.78
N THR A 155 12.93 -8.45 10.47
CA THR A 155 12.27 -7.35 9.76
C THR A 155 11.39 -7.89 8.65
N LEU A 156 10.13 -7.47 8.64
CA LEU A 156 9.23 -7.65 7.51
C LEU A 156 9.19 -6.35 6.70
N ARG A 157 9.43 -6.41 5.40
CA ARG A 157 9.35 -5.25 4.50
C ARG A 157 8.26 -5.48 3.49
N ILE A 158 7.33 -4.55 3.39
CA ILE A 158 6.23 -4.58 2.42
C ILE A 158 6.44 -3.41 1.49
N HIS A 159 6.71 -3.68 0.23
CA HIS A 159 6.93 -2.63 -0.76
C HIS A 159 5.80 -2.64 -1.77
N LEU A 160 5.06 -1.54 -1.83
CA LEU A 160 4.08 -1.23 -2.85
C LEU A 160 4.68 -0.18 -3.79
N TYR A 161 4.75 -0.46 -5.09
CA TYR A 161 5.18 0.54 -6.05
C TYR A 161 4.45 0.45 -7.36
N ARG A 162 4.34 1.60 -8.03
CA ARG A 162 3.73 1.71 -9.34
C ARG A 162 4.69 1.17 -10.41
N ALA A 163 4.26 0.15 -11.13
CA ALA A 163 5.02 -0.42 -12.24
C ALA A 163 4.90 0.39 -13.53
N GLY A 164 5.23 1.70 -13.53
CA GLY A 164 5.53 2.55 -14.70
C GLY A 164 4.50 2.67 -15.84
N LYS A 165 3.44 1.86 -15.88
CA LYS A 165 2.41 1.84 -16.90
C LYS A 165 1.25 2.75 -16.49
N GLY A 166 0.86 3.64 -17.40
CA GLY A 166 -0.24 4.60 -17.26
C GLY A 166 0.15 6.01 -17.71
N SER A 167 -0.81 6.75 -18.28
CA SER A 167 -0.67 8.17 -18.65
C SER A 167 -0.39 9.05 -17.42
N VAL A 168 0.52 10.01 -17.58
CA VAL A 168 0.79 11.11 -16.62
C VAL A 168 -0.10 12.33 -16.89
N PHE A 169 -0.83 12.34 -18.01
CA PHE A 169 -1.53 13.52 -18.53
C PHE A 169 -3.05 13.46 -18.36
N ASN A 170 -3.61 12.36 -17.85
CA ASN A 170 -5.04 12.29 -17.53
C ASN A 170 -5.22 12.43 -16.01
N PRO A 171 -5.96 13.43 -15.53
CA PRO A 171 -6.29 13.55 -14.12
C PRO A 171 -7.12 12.34 -13.65
N PRO A 172 -7.02 11.97 -12.37
CA PRO A 172 -6.18 12.59 -11.33
C PRO A 172 -4.67 12.32 -11.47
N ALA A 173 -3.85 13.35 -11.27
CA ALA A 173 -2.39 13.32 -11.35
C ALA A 173 -1.70 12.68 -10.11
N THR A 174 -2.45 11.90 -9.34
CA THR A 174 -2.04 11.23 -8.10
C THR A 174 -1.95 9.71 -8.26
N ASN A 175 -1.29 9.27 -9.34
CA ASN A 175 -1.23 7.85 -9.71
C ASN A 175 -0.09 7.13 -8.99
N GLY A 176 -0.37 6.51 -7.84
CA GLY A 176 0.57 5.65 -7.11
C GLY A 176 -0.13 4.71 -6.12
N PRO A 177 0.62 3.93 -5.31
CA PRO A 177 0.02 2.95 -4.42
C PRO A 177 -0.88 3.62 -3.36
N LEU A 178 -2.12 3.13 -3.28
CA LEU A 178 -3.12 3.49 -2.28
C LEU A 178 -3.37 2.27 -1.39
N ILE A 179 -3.32 2.43 -0.07
CA ILE A 179 -3.64 1.34 0.87
C ILE A 179 -4.33 1.87 2.12
N SER A 180 -5.36 1.16 2.59
CA SER A 180 -6.14 1.54 3.77
C SER A 180 -5.61 0.91 5.05
N ALA A 181 -5.30 -0.39 4.99
CA ALA A 181 -4.81 -1.11 6.16
C ALA A 181 -3.88 -2.27 5.78
N ILE A 182 -3.00 -2.62 6.71
CA ILE A 182 -2.15 -3.80 6.68
C ILE A 182 -2.33 -4.52 8.02
N SER A 183 -2.53 -5.84 7.98
CA SER A 183 -2.40 -6.68 9.17
C SER A 183 -1.34 -7.75 8.96
N VAL A 184 -0.63 -8.09 10.03
CA VAL A 184 0.43 -9.10 10.06
C VAL A 184 0.17 -10.00 11.25
N VAL A 185 -0.23 -11.24 10.99
CA VAL A 185 -0.58 -12.21 12.03
C VAL A 185 0.24 -13.48 11.88
N THR A 186 0.56 -14.13 12.99
CA THR A 186 1.05 -15.51 12.95
C THR A 186 -0.13 -16.42 12.55
N PRO A 187 0.10 -17.45 11.71
CA PRO A 187 -0.92 -18.44 11.39
C PRO A 187 -1.53 -19.12 12.63
#